data_AF-A0A1F0AT31-F1
#
_entry.id   AF-A0A1F0AT31-F1
#
_cell.length_a   1.000
_cell.length_b   1.000
_cell.length_c   1.000
_cell.angle_alpha   90.00
_cell.angle_beta   90.00
_cell.angle_gamma   90.00
#
_symmetry.space_group_name_H-M   'P 1'
#
loop_
_entity.id
_entity.type
_entity.pdbx_description
1 polymer ?
#
loop_
_entity_poly.entity_id
_entity_poly.type
_entity_poly.pdbx_seq_one_letter_code
_entity_poly.pdbx_strand_id
1 'polypeptide(L)'
;MILERIKKTFEFQRSRIKGPVPLWGVLNGIFILYPISFLAFFAGGLEVLNNPSLYQGLIITGIVVWVLNLVFLLDLKRGILTSFGTYLMYLTGHIYIIIGFGAMSGDHNFIGLKLSLPLIQSIIVIAVMSCLVNLDSEEVISQKASKVMLNFVFAPPLIISCICIFLAIIGYEYFWGWGVSLLSMTFGHLFYATWFIIIYAYQHRHDIKETRPIKHIEVSSDLIQNKEFDKNRFKKEKKHD
;
A
#
# COMPACT_ATOMS: atom_id res chain seq x y z
N MET A 1 -12.91 11.86 -26.91
CA MET A 1 -12.26 10.53 -27.08
C MET A 1 -11.19 10.23 -26.02
N ILE A 2 -10.01 10.87 -25.98
CA ILE A 2 -8.95 10.51 -24.99
C ILE A 2 -9.36 10.83 -23.54
N LEU A 3 -9.86 12.04 -23.27
CA LEU A 3 -10.30 12.44 -21.93
C LEU A 3 -11.41 11.52 -21.38
N GLU A 4 -12.31 11.08 -22.25
CA GLU A 4 -13.41 10.17 -21.94
C GLU A 4 -12.92 8.76 -21.58
N ARG A 5 -11.90 8.27 -22.30
CA ARG A 5 -11.21 7.01 -21.97
C ARG A 5 -10.49 7.09 -20.62
N ILE A 6 -9.84 8.21 -20.31
CA ILE A 6 -9.20 8.44 -18.99
C ILE A 6 -10.27 8.45 -17.90
N LYS A 7 -11.38 9.18 -18.11
CA LYS A 7 -12.50 9.22 -17.17
C LYS A 7 -13.06 7.81 -16.90
N LYS A 8 -13.34 7.03 -17.94
CA LYS A 8 -13.84 5.65 -17.81
C LYS A 8 -12.82 4.74 -17.13
N THR A 9 -11.51 4.95 -17.34
CA THR A 9 -10.44 4.24 -16.61
C THR A 9 -10.47 4.55 -15.12
N PHE A 10 -10.61 5.82 -14.74
CA PHE A 10 -10.66 6.22 -13.33
C PHE A 10 -11.94 5.74 -12.66
N GLU A 11 -13.09 5.77 -13.35
CA GLU A 11 -14.33 5.18 -12.85
C GLU A 11 -14.19 3.67 -12.61
N PHE A 12 -13.55 2.96 -13.55
CA PHE A 12 -13.25 1.54 -13.39
C PHE A 12 -12.31 1.24 -12.23
N GLN A 13 -11.24 2.02 -12.05
CA GLN A 13 -10.34 1.81 -10.91
C GLN A 13 -11.03 2.12 -9.58
N ARG A 14 -11.81 3.20 -9.53
CA ARG A 14 -12.59 3.58 -8.35
C ARG A 14 -13.61 2.50 -7.97
N SER A 15 -14.29 1.90 -8.94
CA SER A 15 -15.28 0.83 -8.66
C SER A 15 -14.67 -0.46 -8.12
N ARG A 16 -13.36 -0.67 -8.32
CA ARG A 16 -12.61 -1.82 -7.77
C ARG A 16 -12.23 -1.64 -6.30
N ILE A 17 -12.29 -0.42 -5.77
CA ILE A 17 -11.94 -0.13 -4.38
C ILE A 17 -13.16 -0.38 -3.50
N LYS A 18 -12.97 -1.24 -2.50
CA LYS A 18 -14.04 -1.72 -1.61
C LYS A 18 -13.84 -1.32 -0.14
N GLY A 19 -12.83 -0.51 0.15
CA GLY A 19 -12.47 -0.17 1.53
C GLY A 19 -11.26 0.75 1.61
N PRO A 20 -10.98 1.30 2.82
CA PRO A 20 -9.73 1.98 3.11
C PRO A 20 -8.54 1.01 3.03
N VAL A 21 -7.32 1.55 3.16
CA VAL A 21 -6.10 0.71 3.17
C VAL A 21 -6.22 -0.38 4.26
N PRO A 22 -5.95 -1.66 3.94
CA PRO A 22 -5.99 -2.74 4.93
C PRO A 22 -5.02 -2.49 6.09
N LEU A 23 -5.48 -2.71 7.33
CA LEU A 23 -4.67 -2.51 8.54
C LEU A 23 -3.31 -3.23 8.47
N TRP A 24 -3.27 -4.46 7.94
CA TRP A 24 -2.03 -5.19 7.76
C TRP A 24 -1.02 -4.43 6.88
N GLY A 25 -1.48 -3.83 5.78
CA GLY A 25 -0.63 -3.02 4.91
C GLY A 25 -0.12 -1.76 5.62
N VAL A 26 -0.97 -1.12 6.42
CA VAL A 26 -0.60 0.05 7.23
C VAL A 26 0.49 -0.31 8.23
N LEU A 27 0.30 -1.40 9.00
CA LEU A 27 1.26 -1.85 10.01
C LEU A 27 2.61 -2.24 9.38
N ASN A 28 2.60 -2.94 8.23
CA ASN A 28 3.82 -3.25 7.49
C ASN A 28 4.52 -1.99 6.99
N GLY A 29 3.75 -1.01 6.50
CA GLY A 29 4.27 0.30 6.13
C GLY A 29 5.00 0.95 7.30
N ILE A 30 4.32 1.08 8.44
CA ILE A 30 4.80 1.79 9.63
C ILE A 30 5.99 1.13 10.29
N PHE A 31 5.97 -0.19 10.46
CA PHE A 31 6.95 -0.88 11.31
C PHE A 31 8.06 -1.59 10.52
N ILE A 32 7.92 -1.75 9.20
CA ILE A 32 8.87 -2.53 8.40
C ILE A 32 9.38 -1.73 7.19
N LEU A 33 8.50 -1.44 6.23
CA LEU A 33 8.92 -0.87 4.94
C LEU A 33 9.46 0.55 5.09
N TYR A 34 8.76 1.40 5.84
CA TYR A 34 9.18 2.78 6.01
C TYR A 34 10.46 2.92 6.84
N PRO A 35 10.60 2.23 8.00
CA PRO A 35 11.85 2.27 8.76
C PRO A 35 13.05 1.80 7.93
N ILE A 36 12.92 0.74 7.14
CA ILE A 36 14.00 0.28 6.24
C ILE A 36 14.37 1.38 5.25
N SER A 37 13.39 1.98 4.57
CA SER A 37 13.65 3.07 3.62
C SER A 37 14.31 4.28 4.28
N PHE A 38 13.83 4.67 5.46
CA PHE A 38 14.31 5.81 6.21
C PHE A 38 15.73 5.59 6.73
N LEU A 39 16.05 4.39 7.25
CA LEU A 39 17.38 4.05 7.74
C LEU A 39 18.41 4.00 6.61
N ALA A 40 18.04 3.44 5.44
CA ALA A 40 18.91 3.47 4.26
C ALA A 40 19.24 4.91 3.84
N PHE A 41 18.24 5.82 3.86
CA PHE A 41 18.45 7.24 3.61
C PHE A 41 19.29 7.92 4.69
N PHE A 42 19.03 7.62 5.96
CA PHE A 42 19.77 8.21 7.09
C PHE A 42 21.25 7.79 7.09
N ALA A 43 21.57 6.60 6.59
CA ALA A 43 22.94 6.10 6.55
C ALA A 43 23.82 6.80 5.49
N GLY A 44 23.26 7.15 4.32
CA GLY A 44 24.06 7.62 3.18
C GLY A 44 23.46 8.76 2.36
N GLY A 45 22.27 9.25 2.71
CA GLY A 45 21.56 10.24 1.90
C GLY A 45 22.26 11.59 1.78
N LEU A 46 23.08 11.97 2.76
CA LEU A 46 23.87 13.20 2.69
C LEU A 46 24.90 13.16 1.56
N GLU A 47 25.53 12.01 1.33
CA GLU A 47 26.53 11.82 0.28
C GLU A 47 25.93 12.02 -1.11
N VAL A 48 24.75 11.42 -1.33
CA VAL A 48 24.03 11.50 -2.61
C VAL A 48 23.48 12.91 -2.85
N LEU A 49 22.91 13.54 -1.82
CA LEU A 49 22.28 14.85 -1.96
C LEU A 49 23.31 15.99 -2.03
N ASN A 50 24.49 15.79 -1.42
CA ASN A 50 25.54 16.80 -1.29
C ASN A 50 25.02 18.17 -0.82
N ASN A 51 23.98 18.15 0.03
CA ASN A 51 23.30 19.35 0.52
C ASN A 51 22.80 19.10 1.96
N PRO A 52 23.55 19.58 2.98
CA PRO A 52 23.21 19.35 4.39
C PRO A 52 21.82 19.86 4.78
N SER A 53 21.41 21.02 4.29
CA SER A 53 20.10 21.61 4.61
C SER A 53 18.95 20.79 4.05
N LEU A 54 19.06 20.34 2.80
CA LEU A 54 18.06 19.46 2.18
C LEU A 54 18.00 18.10 2.89
N TYR A 55 19.17 17.52 3.18
CA TYR A 55 19.27 16.27 3.92
C TYR A 55 18.61 16.35 5.29
N GLN A 56 18.92 17.39 6.07
CA GLN A 56 18.32 17.61 7.38
C GLN A 56 16.81 17.85 7.28
N GLY A 57 16.36 18.63 6.30
CA GLY A 57 14.93 18.84 6.05
C GLY A 57 14.19 17.54 5.73
N LEU A 58 14.80 16.65 4.95
CA LEU A 58 14.24 15.34 4.62
C LEU A 58 14.23 14.38 5.81
N ILE A 59 15.24 14.41 6.69
CA ILE A 59 15.22 13.66 7.96
C ILE A 59 14.04 14.10 8.82
N ILE A 60 13.91 15.41 9.06
CA ILE A 60 12.84 15.97 9.90
C ILE A 60 11.48 15.59 9.30
N THR A 61 11.32 15.74 7.99
CA THR A 61 10.10 15.34 7.27
C THR A 61 9.78 13.86 7.49
N GLY A 62 10.78 12.99 7.43
CA GLY A 62 10.58 11.55 7.60
C GLY A 62 10.15 11.17 9.02
N ILE A 63 10.77 11.78 10.03
CA ILE A 63 10.37 11.61 11.44
C ILE A 63 8.92 12.08 11.64
N VAL A 64 8.58 13.27 11.14
CA VAL A 64 7.23 13.83 11.25
C VAL A 64 6.20 12.92 10.57
N VAL A 65 6.47 12.47 9.34
CA VAL A 65 5.58 11.54 8.62
C VAL A 65 5.40 10.24 9.40
N TRP A 66 6.47 9.69 9.98
CA TRP A 66 6.37 8.45 10.75
C TRP A 66 5.52 8.62 12.02
N VAL A 67 5.79 9.66 12.82
CA VAL A 67 5.06 9.95 14.06
C VAL A 67 3.60 10.26 13.77
N LEU A 68 3.30 11.07 12.75
CA LEU A 68 1.92 11.34 12.34
C LEU A 68 1.19 10.05 11.96
N ASN A 69 1.85 9.13 11.28
CA ASN A 69 1.25 7.85 10.91
C ASN A 69 0.92 6.97 12.12
N LEU A 70 1.73 7.02 13.18
CA LEU A 70 1.38 6.35 14.45
C LEU A 70 0.11 6.95 15.06
N VAL A 71 -0.08 8.27 14.99
CA VAL A 71 -1.33 8.91 15.44
C VAL A 71 -2.51 8.57 14.53
N PHE A 72 -2.28 8.49 13.22
CA PHE A 72 -3.32 8.16 12.24
C PHE A 72 -3.86 6.73 12.39
N LEU A 73 -3.11 5.81 13.01
CA LEU A 73 -3.63 4.51 13.44
C LEU A 73 -4.80 4.60 14.42
N LEU A 74 -5.12 5.77 14.97
CA LEU A 74 -6.33 5.95 15.77
C LEU A 74 -7.58 6.10 14.89
N ASP A 75 -7.43 6.42 13.60
CA ASP A 75 -8.51 6.60 12.63
C ASP A 75 -8.83 5.31 11.85
N LEU A 76 -8.78 4.14 12.51
CA LEU A 76 -9.07 2.87 11.82
C LEU A 76 -10.52 2.72 11.39
N LYS A 77 -11.46 3.39 12.09
CA LYS A 77 -12.88 3.31 11.76
C LYS A 77 -13.21 4.03 10.45
N ARG A 78 -12.69 5.25 10.24
CA ARG A 78 -12.93 6.03 9.02
C ARG A 78 -11.89 5.74 7.95
N GLY A 79 -10.67 5.41 8.35
CA GLY A 79 -9.59 5.03 7.47
C GLY A 79 -9.09 6.17 6.57
N ILE A 80 -9.53 7.41 6.79
CA ILE A 80 -9.15 8.55 5.94
C ILE A 80 -7.71 8.94 6.26
N LEU A 81 -7.45 9.24 7.54
CA LEU A 81 -6.12 9.63 8.00
C LEU A 81 -5.14 8.46 7.84
N THR A 82 -5.59 7.23 8.12
CA THR A 82 -4.78 6.03 7.90
C THR A 82 -4.38 5.85 6.44
N SER A 83 -5.32 6.06 5.49
CA SER A 83 -5.03 5.97 4.05
C SER A 83 -4.14 7.12 3.58
N PHE A 84 -4.39 8.34 4.07
CA PHE A 84 -3.56 9.50 3.76
C PHE A 84 -2.14 9.37 4.30
N GLY A 85 -2.01 8.87 5.53
CA GLY A 85 -0.73 8.54 6.14
C GLY A 85 0.04 7.52 5.31
N THR A 86 -0.61 6.41 4.92
CA THR A 86 -0.01 5.38 4.06
C THR A 86 0.50 6.00 2.75
N TYR A 87 -0.24 6.93 2.16
CA TYR A 87 0.22 7.64 0.96
C TYR A 87 1.48 8.48 1.23
N LEU A 88 1.55 9.23 2.32
CA LEU A 88 2.74 10.01 2.69
C LEU A 88 3.95 9.10 2.92
N MET A 89 3.76 7.97 3.60
CA MET A 89 4.83 6.99 3.83
C MET A 89 5.29 6.35 2.53
N TYR A 90 4.35 6.03 1.63
CA TYR A 90 4.68 5.50 0.31
C TYR A 90 5.51 6.49 -0.50
N LEU A 91 5.08 7.75 -0.56
CA LEU A 91 5.76 8.83 -1.29
C LEU A 91 7.15 9.11 -0.74
N THR A 92 7.26 9.34 0.57
CA THR A 92 8.56 9.67 1.18
C THR A 92 9.47 8.44 1.24
N GLY A 93 8.93 7.25 1.48
CA GLY A 93 9.70 6.00 1.45
C GLY A 93 10.30 5.69 0.09
N HIS A 94 9.63 6.05 -1.02
CA HIS A 94 10.19 5.95 -2.38
C HIS A 94 11.41 6.85 -2.56
N ILE A 95 11.32 8.09 -2.09
CA ILE A 95 12.44 9.04 -2.14
C ILE A 95 13.61 8.49 -1.31
N TYR A 96 13.34 8.05 -0.09
CA TYR A 96 14.36 7.56 0.83
C TYR A 96 15.04 6.28 0.36
N ILE A 97 14.29 5.29 -0.12
CA ILE A 97 14.88 4.02 -0.56
C ILE A 97 15.76 4.24 -1.80
N ILE A 98 15.35 5.09 -2.75
CA ILE A 98 16.12 5.36 -3.97
C ILE A 98 17.41 6.11 -3.65
N ILE A 99 17.33 7.12 -2.78
CA ILE A 99 18.52 7.87 -2.36
C ILE A 99 19.44 6.97 -1.52
N GLY A 100 18.90 6.25 -0.53
CA GLY A 100 19.68 5.38 0.35
C GLY A 100 20.43 4.30 -0.41
N PHE A 101 19.77 3.61 -1.34
CA PHE A 101 20.43 2.60 -2.17
C PHE A 101 21.32 3.21 -3.28
N GLY A 102 21.10 4.47 -3.65
CA GLY A 102 22.03 5.23 -4.48
C GLY A 102 23.35 5.55 -3.75
N ALA A 103 23.29 5.78 -2.44
CA ALA A 103 24.48 5.93 -1.59
C ALA A 103 25.24 4.60 -1.48
N MET A 104 24.51 3.51 -1.18
CA MET A 104 25.10 2.17 -1.09
C MET A 104 25.75 1.71 -2.40
N SER A 105 25.28 2.20 -3.56
CA SER A 105 25.85 1.83 -4.85
C SER A 105 27.06 2.67 -5.25
N GLY A 106 27.35 3.77 -4.56
CA GLY A 106 28.30 4.80 -5.00
C GLY A 106 27.93 5.45 -6.34
N ASP A 107 26.71 5.21 -6.85
CA ASP A 107 26.23 5.70 -8.15
C ASP A 107 25.24 6.82 -7.96
N HIS A 108 25.79 8.03 -7.82
CA HIS A 108 25.03 9.27 -7.71
C HIS A 108 24.51 9.77 -9.06
N ASN A 109 24.89 9.12 -10.18
CA ASN A 109 24.48 9.57 -11.50
C ASN A 109 22.97 9.40 -11.67
N PHE A 110 22.39 10.36 -12.40
CA PHE A 110 20.98 10.34 -12.79
C PHE A 110 20.00 10.16 -11.62
N ILE A 111 20.33 10.64 -10.42
CA ILE A 111 19.44 10.53 -9.26
C ILE A 111 18.04 11.13 -9.52
N GLY A 112 17.98 12.23 -10.27
CA GLY A 112 16.69 12.82 -10.69
C GLY A 112 15.89 11.93 -11.63
N LEU A 113 16.55 11.17 -12.52
CA LEU A 113 15.88 10.17 -13.36
C LEU A 113 15.39 9.01 -12.49
N LYS A 114 16.26 8.47 -11.62
CA LYS A 114 15.92 7.36 -10.72
C LYS A 114 14.70 7.70 -9.84
N LEU A 115 14.62 8.92 -9.33
CA LEU A 115 13.48 9.41 -8.53
C LEU A 115 12.21 9.63 -9.37
N SER A 116 12.33 9.96 -10.65
CA SER A 116 11.18 10.21 -11.53
C SER A 116 10.61 8.94 -12.18
N LEU A 117 11.37 7.85 -12.25
CA LEU A 117 10.91 6.59 -12.86
C LEU A 117 9.55 6.10 -12.33
N PRO A 118 9.28 6.08 -11.01
CA PRO A 118 7.98 5.67 -10.51
C PRO A 118 6.83 6.59 -10.96
N LEU A 119 7.06 7.90 -11.06
CA LEU A 119 6.08 8.87 -11.55
C LEU A 119 5.85 8.71 -13.07
N ILE A 120 6.92 8.49 -13.82
CA ILE A 120 6.84 8.20 -15.27
C ILE A 120 6.00 6.94 -15.49
N GLN A 121 6.21 5.89 -14.69
CA GLN A 121 5.39 4.68 -14.76
C GLN A 121 3.92 4.95 -14.44
N SER A 122 3.61 5.79 -13.45
CA SER A 122 2.22 6.16 -13.17
C SER A 122 1.53 6.71 -14.41
N ILE A 123 2.21 7.61 -15.14
CA ILE A 123 1.69 8.22 -16.37
C ILE A 123 1.53 7.18 -17.47
N ILE A 124 2.54 6.32 -17.68
CA ILE A 124 2.49 5.24 -18.69
C ILE A 124 1.31 4.30 -18.42
N VAL A 125 1.12 3.86 -17.18
CA VAL A 125 0.03 2.95 -16.82
C VAL A 125 -1.33 3.59 -17.09
N ILE A 126 -1.52 4.87 -16.73
CA ILE A 126 -2.77 5.58 -17.01
C ILE A 126 -3.02 5.68 -18.52
N ALA A 127 -2.00 6.05 -19.30
CA ALA A 127 -2.10 6.17 -20.74
C ALA A 127 -2.45 4.82 -21.41
N VAL A 128 -1.71 3.76 -21.07
CA VAL A 128 -1.93 2.43 -21.63
C VAL A 128 -3.30 1.88 -21.23
N MET A 129 -3.68 1.98 -19.96
CA MET A 129 -5.02 1.58 -19.49
C MET A 129 -6.11 2.30 -20.27
N SER A 130 -5.99 3.62 -20.46
CA SER A 130 -6.97 4.42 -21.19
C SER A 130 -7.11 4.00 -22.65
N CYS A 131 -6.01 3.61 -23.31
CA CYS A 131 -6.07 3.06 -24.67
C CYS A 131 -6.76 1.70 -24.74
N LEU A 132 -6.67 0.90 -23.67
CA LEU A 132 -7.26 -0.43 -23.58
C LEU A 132 -8.74 -0.41 -23.16
N VAL A 133 -9.23 0.70 -22.64
CA VAL A 133 -10.64 0.85 -22.26
C VAL A 133 -11.52 0.89 -23.50
N ASN A 134 -12.54 0.04 -23.53
CA ASN A 134 -13.60 0.12 -24.52
C ASN A 134 -14.76 0.99 -23.98
N LEU A 135 -15.16 2.02 -24.73
CA LEU A 135 -16.21 2.95 -24.32
C LEU A 135 -17.62 2.33 -24.44
N ASP A 136 -17.81 1.41 -25.38
CA ASP A 136 -19.14 0.91 -25.76
C ASP A 136 -19.51 -0.43 -25.09
N SER A 137 -18.59 -1.06 -24.35
CA SER A 137 -18.85 -2.33 -23.65
C SER A 137 -19.04 -2.17 -22.14
N GLU A 138 -19.81 -3.11 -21.57
CA GLU A 138 -19.90 -3.33 -20.12
C GLU A 138 -18.56 -3.78 -19.53
N GLU A 139 -17.84 -4.66 -20.23
CA GLU A 139 -16.48 -5.04 -19.84
C GLU A 139 -15.51 -3.91 -20.20
N VAL A 140 -15.01 -3.20 -19.19
CA VAL A 140 -14.19 -2.00 -19.41
C VAL A 140 -12.80 -2.35 -19.98
N ILE A 141 -12.18 -3.45 -19.54
CA ILE A 141 -10.88 -3.94 -19.99
C ILE A 141 -10.96 -5.45 -20.20
N SER A 142 -10.65 -5.93 -21.41
CA SER A 142 -10.63 -7.37 -21.71
C SER A 142 -9.50 -8.11 -21.00
N GLN A 143 -9.66 -9.42 -20.78
CA GLN A 143 -8.56 -10.26 -20.26
C GLN A 143 -7.27 -10.18 -21.10
N LYS A 144 -7.41 -10.10 -22.43
CA LYS A 144 -6.26 -9.96 -23.34
C LYS A 144 -5.53 -8.64 -23.08
N ALA A 145 -6.26 -7.54 -22.91
CA ALA A 145 -5.71 -6.24 -22.56
C ALA A 145 -5.03 -6.24 -21.18
N SER A 146 -5.62 -6.93 -20.19
CA SER A 146 -4.98 -7.11 -18.87
C SER A 146 -3.64 -7.86 -18.97
N LYS A 147 -3.53 -8.88 -19.83
CA LYS A 147 -2.26 -9.58 -20.09
C LYS A 147 -1.21 -8.68 -20.74
N VAL A 148 -1.63 -7.81 -21.67
CA VAL A 148 -0.73 -6.80 -22.27
C VAL A 148 -0.18 -5.88 -21.19
N MET A 149 -1.02 -5.42 -20.26
CA MET A 149 -0.59 -4.57 -19.15
C MET A 149 0.49 -5.26 -18.30
N LEU A 150 0.26 -6.52 -17.91
CA LEU A 150 1.23 -7.32 -17.15
C LEU A 150 2.55 -7.52 -17.92
N ASN A 151 2.47 -8.02 -19.15
CA ASN A 151 3.65 -8.48 -19.89
C ASN A 151 4.48 -7.35 -20.50
N PHE A 152 3.86 -6.22 -20.85
CA PHE A 152 4.55 -5.16 -21.59
C PHE A 152 4.85 -3.92 -20.75
N VAL A 153 4.04 -3.64 -19.73
CA VAL A 153 4.19 -2.43 -18.90
C VAL A 153 4.89 -2.74 -17.58
N PHE A 154 4.53 -3.84 -16.92
CA PHE A 154 5.08 -4.20 -15.60
C PHE A 154 6.26 -5.17 -15.65
N ALA A 155 6.24 -6.16 -16.55
CA ALA A 155 7.29 -7.18 -16.60
C ALA A 155 8.68 -6.63 -16.95
N PRO A 156 8.87 -5.72 -17.93
CA PRO A 156 10.22 -5.29 -18.29
C PRO A 156 10.96 -4.57 -17.15
N PRO A 157 10.38 -3.55 -16.47
CA PRO A 157 11.03 -2.93 -15.32
C PRO A 157 11.32 -3.93 -14.19
N LEU A 158 10.39 -4.86 -13.92
CA LEU A 158 10.55 -5.88 -12.88
C LEU A 158 11.70 -6.85 -13.20
N ILE A 159 11.79 -7.37 -14.42
CA ILE A 159 12.83 -8.31 -14.84
C ILE A 159 14.20 -7.64 -14.76
N ILE A 160 14.34 -6.44 -15.31
CA ILE A 160 15.60 -5.69 -15.28
C ILE A 160 15.98 -5.37 -13.84
N SER A 161 15.02 -4.94 -13.01
CA SER A 161 15.23 -4.72 -11.58
C SER A 161 15.79 -5.96 -10.88
N CYS A 162 15.20 -7.14 -11.10
CA CYS A 162 15.67 -8.39 -10.51
C CYS A 162 17.10 -8.71 -10.93
N ILE A 163 17.46 -8.50 -12.21
CA ILE A 163 18.82 -8.71 -12.71
C ILE A 163 19.79 -7.74 -12.02
N CYS A 164 19.47 -6.45 -11.94
CA CYS A 164 20.31 -5.47 -11.26
C CYS A 164 20.51 -5.80 -9.78
N ILE A 165 19.44 -6.16 -9.07
CA ILE A 165 19.53 -6.54 -7.65
C ILE A 165 20.36 -7.82 -7.49
N PHE A 166 20.19 -8.82 -8.35
CA PHE A 166 21.01 -10.03 -8.32
C PHE A 166 22.49 -9.73 -8.52
N LEU A 167 22.83 -8.89 -9.51
CA LEU A 167 24.21 -8.45 -9.74
C LEU A 167 24.78 -7.70 -8.54
N ALA A 168 23.98 -6.86 -7.89
CA ALA A 168 24.39 -6.14 -6.69
C ALA A 168 24.69 -7.08 -5.51
N ILE A 169 23.87 -8.13 -5.32
CA ILE A 169 24.08 -9.14 -4.27
C ILE A 169 25.39 -9.93 -4.47
N ILE A 170 25.80 -10.20 -5.71
CA ILE A 170 27.04 -10.95 -6.02
C ILE A 170 28.29 -10.06 -6.11
N GLY A 171 28.20 -8.78 -5.72
CA GLY A 171 29.35 -7.89 -5.57
C GLY A 171 29.43 -6.70 -6.54
N TYR A 172 28.49 -6.57 -7.48
CA TYR A 172 28.42 -5.40 -8.37
C TYR A 172 27.54 -4.30 -7.77
N GLU A 173 28.00 -3.70 -6.66
CA GLU A 173 27.23 -2.76 -5.82
C GLU A 173 26.64 -1.58 -6.59
N TYR A 174 27.28 -1.15 -7.68
CA TYR A 174 26.78 -0.14 -8.63
C TYR A 174 25.31 -0.36 -9.04
N PHE A 175 24.86 -1.61 -9.15
CA PHE A 175 23.50 -1.93 -9.58
C PHE A 175 22.43 -1.75 -8.51
N TRP A 176 22.77 -1.52 -7.23
CA TRP A 176 21.78 -1.30 -6.16
C TRP A 176 20.82 -0.14 -6.49
N GLY A 177 21.38 1.01 -6.88
CA GLY A 177 20.60 2.21 -7.19
C GLY A 177 19.62 2.00 -8.36
N TRP A 178 20.07 1.36 -9.44
CA TRP A 178 19.22 1.04 -10.59
C TRP A 178 18.20 -0.06 -10.29
N GLY A 179 18.61 -1.11 -9.59
CA GLY A 179 17.75 -2.22 -9.22
C GLY A 179 16.56 -1.77 -8.37
N VAL A 180 16.81 -0.98 -7.33
CA VAL A 180 15.77 -0.43 -6.46
C VAL A 180 14.89 0.58 -7.19
N SER A 181 15.47 1.46 -8.01
CA SER A 181 14.72 2.44 -8.77
C SER A 181 13.76 1.79 -9.78
N LEU A 182 14.20 0.76 -10.50
CA LEU A 182 13.36 -0.02 -11.41
C LEU A 182 12.33 -0.90 -10.67
N LEU A 183 12.66 -1.40 -9.47
CA LEU A 183 11.70 -2.12 -8.63
C LEU A 183 10.56 -1.18 -8.23
N SER A 184 10.95 -0.02 -7.73
CA SER A 184 10.05 1.06 -7.34
C SER A 184 9.20 1.55 -8.52
N MET A 185 9.78 1.60 -9.73
CA MET A 185 9.06 1.89 -10.96
C MET A 185 7.88 0.95 -11.17
N THR A 186 8.04 -0.37 -11.00
CA THR A 186 6.93 -1.34 -11.15
C THR A 186 5.74 -1.02 -10.25
N PHE A 187 5.99 -0.48 -9.06
CA PHE A 187 4.95 -0.06 -8.12
C PHE A 187 4.43 1.36 -8.35
N GLY A 188 4.98 2.13 -9.29
CA GLY A 188 4.62 3.53 -9.54
C GLY A 188 3.12 3.79 -9.74
N HIS A 189 2.34 2.83 -10.22
CA HIS A 189 0.89 2.99 -10.33
C HIS A 189 0.18 3.22 -8.97
N LEU A 190 0.79 2.81 -7.86
CA LEU A 190 0.24 3.03 -6.52
C LEU A 190 0.22 4.50 -6.11
N PHE A 191 1.04 5.37 -6.75
CA PHE A 191 1.02 6.82 -6.50
C PHE A 191 -0.36 7.44 -6.72
N TYR A 192 -1.07 7.01 -7.77
CA TYR A 192 -2.40 7.53 -8.07
C TYR A 192 -3.51 6.59 -7.58
N ALA A 193 -3.26 5.27 -7.53
CA ALA A 193 -4.26 4.33 -7.01
C ALA A 193 -4.62 4.61 -5.54
N THR A 194 -3.65 5.01 -4.72
CA THR A 194 -3.88 5.33 -3.31
C THR A 194 -4.82 6.54 -3.13
N TRP A 195 -4.82 7.50 -4.06
CA TRP A 195 -5.76 8.62 -4.02
C TRP A 195 -7.21 8.16 -4.14
N PHE A 196 -7.49 7.16 -4.97
CA PHE A 196 -8.85 6.60 -5.04
C PHE A 196 -9.26 5.92 -3.72
N ILE A 197 -8.31 5.34 -2.98
CA ILE A 197 -8.57 4.76 -1.65
C ILE A 197 -8.91 5.85 -0.63
N ILE A 198 -8.15 6.95 -0.63
CA ILE A 198 -8.40 8.11 0.23
C ILE A 198 -9.77 8.72 -0.08
N ILE A 199 -10.09 8.92 -1.36
CA ILE A 199 -11.38 9.45 -1.82
C ILE A 199 -12.52 8.51 -1.39
N TYR A 200 -12.33 7.20 -1.54
CA TYR A 200 -13.31 6.21 -1.10
C TYR A 200 -13.58 6.34 0.41
N ALA A 201 -12.54 6.33 1.23
CA ALA A 201 -12.65 6.48 2.69
C ALA A 201 -13.35 7.79 3.08
N TYR A 202 -13.03 8.88 2.39
CA TYR A 202 -13.65 10.19 2.62
C TYR A 202 -15.15 10.19 2.26
N GLN A 203 -15.53 9.58 1.15
CA GLN A 203 -16.93 9.51 0.71
C GLN A 203 -17.78 8.69 1.68
N HIS A 204 -17.24 7.57 2.17
CA HIS A 204 -17.95 6.63 3.05
C HIS A 204 -17.73 6.91 4.54
N ARG A 205 -17.19 8.08 4.91
CA ARG A 205 -16.85 8.46 6.29
C ARG A 205 -18.04 8.46 7.26
N HIS A 206 -19.25 8.60 6.73
CA HIS A 206 -20.51 8.60 7.47
C HIS A 206 -21.28 7.28 7.34
N ASP A 207 -20.83 6.38 6.44
CA ASP A 207 -21.47 5.08 6.20
C ASP A 207 -21.06 4.03 7.24
N ILE A 208 -20.15 4.41 8.13
CA ILE A 208 -19.88 3.72 9.38
C ILE A 208 -21.12 3.92 10.25
N LYS A 209 -22.17 3.16 9.95
CA LYS A 209 -23.30 2.97 10.87
C LYS A 209 -22.69 2.78 12.25
N GLU A 210 -23.21 3.51 13.23
CA GLU A 210 -23.06 3.16 14.63
C GLU A 210 -23.20 1.64 14.71
N THR A 211 -22.06 0.97 14.88
CA THR A 211 -22.07 -0.41 15.31
C THR A 211 -22.69 -0.28 16.68
N ARG A 212 -23.99 -0.57 16.73
CA ARG A 212 -24.80 -0.63 17.94
C ARG A 212 -23.89 -1.14 19.05
N PRO A 213 -23.87 -0.50 20.23
CA PRO A 213 -23.05 -0.98 21.34
C PRO A 213 -23.29 -2.49 21.41
N ILE A 214 -22.19 -3.24 21.44
CA ILE A 214 -22.18 -4.70 21.61
C ILE A 214 -23.36 -5.01 22.51
N LYS A 215 -24.39 -5.68 21.96
CA LYS A 215 -25.51 -6.10 22.80
C LYS A 215 -24.85 -6.90 23.90
N HIS A 216 -24.78 -6.33 25.11
CA HIS A 216 -24.70 -7.14 26.29
C HIS A 216 -25.83 -8.15 26.08
N ILE A 217 -25.47 -9.42 25.98
CA ILE A 217 -26.44 -10.47 26.10
C ILE A 217 -26.96 -10.28 27.52
N GLU A 218 -28.05 -9.54 27.64
CA GLU A 218 -28.84 -9.47 28.84
C GLU A 218 -29.46 -10.86 28.95
N VAL A 219 -28.67 -11.79 29.48
CA VAL A 219 -29.16 -13.10 29.89
C VAL A 219 -30.20 -12.76 30.95
N SER A 220 -31.49 -12.95 30.64
CA SER A 220 -32.54 -12.70 31.61
C SER A 220 -32.26 -13.53 32.86
N SER A 221 -32.34 -12.90 34.03
CA SER A 221 -32.17 -13.59 35.31
C SER A 221 -33.13 -14.77 35.47
N ASP A 222 -34.23 -14.75 34.73
CA ASP A 222 -35.26 -15.78 34.70
C ASP A 222 -34.74 -17.13 34.16
N LEU A 223 -33.76 -17.12 33.24
CA LEU A 223 -33.16 -18.36 32.72
C LEU A 223 -32.20 -19.03 33.71
N ILE A 224 -31.70 -18.28 34.71
CA ILE A 224 -30.80 -18.80 35.74
C ILE A 224 -31.61 -19.33 36.94
N GLN A 225 -32.80 -18.80 37.20
CA GLN A 225 -33.57 -19.15 38.41
C GLN A 225 -34.52 -20.35 38.25
N ASN A 226 -34.92 -20.74 37.03
CA ASN A 226 -35.92 -21.80 36.82
C ASN A 226 -35.38 -23.13 36.28
N LYS A 227 -34.11 -23.47 36.57
CA LYS A 227 -33.60 -24.83 36.31
C LYS A 227 -33.74 -25.67 37.57
N GLU A 228 -34.98 -26.07 37.87
CA GLU A 228 -35.24 -27.18 38.81
C GLU A 228 -34.50 -28.43 38.28
N PHE A 229 -33.48 -28.84 39.01
CA PHE A 229 -32.66 -30.01 38.68
C PHE A 229 -33.52 -31.27 38.82
N ASP A 230 -34.02 -31.81 37.71
CA ASP A 230 -34.68 -33.11 37.68
C ASP A 230 -33.69 -34.22 38.05
N LYS A 231 -33.74 -34.61 39.32
CA LYS A 231 -32.84 -35.54 40.01
C LYS A 231 -32.96 -36.98 39.48
N ASN A 232 -33.89 -37.27 38.57
CA ASN A 232 -34.14 -38.60 38.03
C ASN A 232 -33.42 -38.91 36.71
N ARG A 233 -32.73 -37.93 36.09
CA ARG A 233 -32.06 -38.14 34.78
C ARG A 233 -30.81 -39.04 34.83
N PHE A 234 -30.33 -39.42 36.02
CA PHE A 234 -29.14 -40.24 36.22
C PHE A 234 -29.42 -41.63 36.82
N LYS A 235 -30.54 -42.28 36.46
CA LYS A 235 -30.70 -43.71 36.75
C LYS A 235 -29.86 -44.53 35.74
N LYS A 236 -28.76 -45.08 36.27
CA LYS A 236 -27.80 -45.98 35.62
C LYS A 236 -28.48 -47.15 34.91
N GLU A 237 -28.18 -47.34 33.63
CA GLU A 237 -28.35 -48.63 32.97
C GLU A 237 -27.30 -49.61 33.48
N LYS A 238 -27.75 -50.73 34.07
CA LYS A 238 -26.91 -51.88 34.41
C LYS A 238 -26.64 -52.66 33.12
N LYS A 239 -25.36 -52.82 32.77
CA LYS A 239 -24.93 -53.82 31.78
C LYS A 239 -25.10 -55.23 32.38
N HIS A 240 -25.69 -56.13 31.62
CA HIS A 240 -25.55 -57.58 31.81
C HIS A 240 -24.85 -58.16 30.59
N ASP A 241 -23.75 -58.86 30.90
CA ASP A 241 -22.88 -59.81 30.17
C ASP A 241 -22.96 -59.90 28.64
#